data_AF-A0A1B6ASP4-F1
#
_entry.id   AF-A0A1B6ASP4-F1
#
_cell.length_a   1.000
_cell.length_b   1.000
_cell.length_c   1.000
_cell.angle_alpha   90.00
_cell.angle_beta   90.00
_cell.angle_gamma   90.00
#
_symmetry.space_group_name_H-M   'P 1'
#
loop_
_entity.id
_entity.type
_entity.pdbx_description
1 polymer ?
#
loop_
_entity_poly.entity_id
_entity_poly.type
_entity_poly.pdbx_seq_one_letter_code
_entity_poly.pdbx_strand_id
1 'polypeptide(L)'
;MAELTRQAYAGLFGPTAGDRIRLADTDLVVEITEDRSGGPGRAGDEAVFGGGKVIRESMGQSRVTRAEGAPDTVITGAVVLDHWGIVKADVGIRDGRITALGKAGNPDTMDGVHPGLVIGPETEIIAGNGKILTAGAIDTHVHFICPQQADEALASGLRRHHDDRRRHRTGRGQQGDHHHPRRLARRPDAGVDGLPAGQRRTPRQGQHHLPRLDARPAAGRRPRLQDPRGLGRHPRGARRLPDRL
;
A
#
# COMPACT_ATOMS: atom_id res chain seq x y z
N MET A 1 21.96 -27.42 15.90
CA MET A 1 21.46 -26.38 14.99
C MET A 1 22.60 -25.39 14.76
N ALA A 2 22.69 -24.79 13.58
CA ALA A 2 23.62 -23.69 13.35
C ALA A 2 23.08 -22.42 14.03
N GLU A 3 23.96 -21.60 14.61
CA GLU A 3 23.59 -20.37 15.30
C GLU A 3 24.17 -19.16 14.57
N LEU A 4 23.38 -18.09 14.46
CA LEU A 4 23.82 -16.79 13.99
C LEU A 4 23.63 -15.74 15.08
N THR A 5 24.60 -14.84 15.22
CA THR A 5 24.43 -13.65 16.06
C THR A 5 23.39 -12.72 15.42
N ARG A 6 22.64 -11.96 16.24
CA ARG A 6 21.69 -10.96 15.72
C ARG A 6 22.34 -9.94 14.78
N GLN A 7 23.57 -9.52 15.08
CA GLN A 7 24.31 -8.60 14.23
C GLN A 7 24.63 -9.22 12.85
N ALA A 8 25.06 -10.48 12.81
CA ALA A 8 25.32 -11.18 11.55
C ALA A 8 24.02 -11.39 10.75
N TYR A 9 22.93 -11.76 11.42
CA TYR A 9 21.61 -11.90 10.80
C TYR A 9 21.15 -10.57 10.20
N ALA A 10 21.25 -9.46 10.95
CA ALA A 10 20.88 -8.14 10.46
C ALA A 10 21.73 -7.68 9.27
N GLY A 11 23.01 -8.06 9.23
CA GLY A 11 23.90 -7.77 8.09
C GLY A 11 23.53 -8.52 6.81
N LEU A 12 22.93 -9.71 6.92
CA LEU A 12 22.57 -10.54 5.77
C LEU A 12 21.13 -10.32 5.30
N PHE A 13 20.20 -10.24 6.25
CA PHE A 13 18.75 -10.26 5.99
C PHE A 13 18.05 -8.99 6.47
N GLY A 14 18.76 -8.04 7.06
CA GLY A 14 18.17 -6.90 7.75
C GLY A 14 17.66 -7.23 9.16
N PRO A 15 17.33 -6.20 9.95
CA PRO A 15 16.89 -6.36 11.35
C PRO A 15 15.62 -7.23 11.46
N THR A 16 15.32 -7.76 12.63
CA THR A 16 14.15 -8.62 12.91
C THR A 16 13.38 -8.16 14.15
N ALA A 17 12.36 -8.90 14.56
CA ALA A 17 11.53 -8.58 15.72
C ALA A 17 12.39 -8.28 16.97
N GLY A 18 12.06 -7.17 17.63
CA GLY A 18 12.75 -6.60 18.79
C GLY A 18 13.97 -5.73 18.46
N ASP A 19 14.47 -5.75 17.22
CA ASP A 19 15.53 -4.83 16.82
C ASP A 19 14.97 -3.42 16.63
N ARG A 20 15.85 -2.42 16.79
CA ARG A 20 15.53 -1.00 16.70
C ARG A 20 16.32 -0.31 15.60
N ILE A 21 15.65 0.59 14.89
CA ILE A 21 16.22 1.35 13.77
C ILE A 21 16.05 2.83 14.08
N ARG A 22 17.15 3.59 14.03
CA ARG A 22 17.09 5.06 14.07
C ARG A 22 16.71 5.58 12.69
N LEU A 23 15.75 6.49 12.62
CA LEU A 23 15.32 7.10 11.38
C LEU A 23 16.33 8.19 10.98
N ALA A 24 17.28 7.81 10.13
CA ALA A 24 18.34 8.67 9.62
C ALA A 24 19.15 9.35 10.76
N ASP A 25 19.29 10.67 10.68
CA ASP A 25 19.97 11.56 11.60
C ASP A 25 19.03 12.19 12.64
N THR A 26 17.78 11.73 12.73
CA THR A 26 16.83 12.15 13.78
C THR A 26 17.04 11.38 15.08
N ASP A 27 16.44 11.87 16.17
CA ASP A 27 16.38 11.17 17.45
C ASP A 27 15.23 10.14 17.53
N LEU A 28 14.53 9.88 16.41
CA LEU A 28 13.44 8.91 16.37
C LEU A 28 13.98 7.50 16.17
N VAL A 29 13.57 6.59 17.05
CA VAL A 29 13.90 5.17 16.99
C VAL A 29 12.62 4.35 16.91
N VAL A 30 12.53 3.48 15.92
CA VAL A 30 11.42 2.56 15.72
C VAL A 30 11.82 1.14 16.07
N GLU A 31 10.91 0.38 16.67
CA GLU A 31 11.10 -1.03 17.01
C GLU A 31 10.26 -1.91 16.08
N ILE A 32 10.86 -2.99 15.57
CA ILE A 32 10.15 -3.98 14.76
C ILE A 32 9.35 -4.87 15.69
N THR A 33 8.02 -4.80 15.59
CA THR A 33 7.11 -5.50 16.51
C THR A 33 6.88 -6.96 16.12
N GLU A 34 7.02 -7.29 14.83
CA GLU A 34 6.77 -8.62 14.30
C GLU A 34 7.67 -8.90 13.08
N ASP A 35 8.15 -10.13 12.93
CA ASP A 35 8.81 -10.60 11.70
C ASP A 35 7.99 -11.75 11.08
N ARG A 36 7.35 -11.45 9.96
CA ARG A 36 6.49 -12.36 9.20
C ARG A 36 7.25 -13.14 8.13
N SER A 37 8.52 -12.83 7.87
CA SER A 37 9.34 -13.45 6.82
C SER A 37 10.13 -14.69 7.29
N GLY A 38 10.39 -14.80 8.59
CA GLY A 38 11.09 -15.92 9.20
C GLY A 38 11.31 -15.68 10.68
N GLY A 39 12.04 -14.63 11.03
CA GLY A 39 12.19 -14.15 12.40
C GLY A 39 12.69 -15.18 13.43
N PRO A 40 12.77 -14.79 14.71
CA PRO A 40 13.14 -15.72 15.77
C PRO A 40 12.19 -16.91 15.82
N GLY A 41 12.73 -18.12 15.75
CA GLY A 41 11.98 -19.38 15.79
C GLY A 41 11.68 -20.02 14.42
N ARG A 42 11.78 -19.27 13.30
CA ARG A 42 11.68 -19.83 11.93
C ARG A 42 12.76 -19.28 10.99
N ALA A 43 13.87 -18.83 11.56
CA ALA A 43 15.02 -18.33 10.81
C ALA A 43 15.74 -19.48 10.08
N GLY A 44 16.31 -19.17 8.91
CA GLY A 44 17.07 -20.12 8.07
C GLY A 44 16.54 -20.27 6.66
N ASP A 45 15.27 -19.89 6.43
CA ASP A 45 14.58 -19.98 5.14
C ASP A 45 14.26 -18.58 4.58
N GLU A 46 15.13 -17.59 4.79
CA GLU A 46 14.92 -16.24 4.28
C GLU A 46 14.99 -16.21 2.74
N ALA A 47 14.02 -15.55 2.10
CA ALA A 47 13.95 -15.42 0.65
C ALA A 47 15.02 -14.45 0.12
N VAL A 48 16.19 -14.97 -0.27
CA VAL A 48 17.30 -14.18 -0.80
C VAL A 48 17.65 -14.54 -2.24
N PHE A 49 17.63 -13.54 -3.11
CA PHE A 49 18.03 -13.64 -4.52
C PHE A 49 19.52 -13.37 -4.74
N GLY A 50 20.12 -14.10 -5.68
CA GLY A 50 21.51 -13.95 -6.12
C GLY A 50 22.18 -15.27 -6.49
N GLY A 51 23.35 -15.19 -7.12
CA GLY A 51 24.14 -16.38 -7.49
C GLY A 51 24.45 -17.24 -6.27
N GLY A 52 24.07 -18.53 -6.32
CA GLY A 52 24.30 -19.47 -5.23
C GLY A 52 23.35 -19.35 -4.03
N LYS A 53 22.30 -18.51 -4.10
CA LYS A 53 21.38 -18.25 -2.98
C LYS A 53 20.08 -19.08 -3.05
N VAL A 54 19.09 -18.68 -2.24
CA VAL A 54 17.86 -19.43 -1.96
C VAL A 54 16.89 -19.40 -3.14
N ILE A 55 16.64 -18.23 -3.73
CA ILE A 55 15.65 -18.08 -4.80
C ILE A 55 16.26 -18.57 -6.12
N ARG A 56 16.14 -19.88 -6.33
CA ARG A 56 16.52 -20.62 -7.53
C ARG A 56 15.48 -21.69 -7.79
N GLU A 57 15.41 -22.12 -9.04
CA GLU A 57 14.55 -23.21 -9.47
C GLU A 57 14.71 -24.44 -8.56
N SER A 58 13.58 -25.06 -8.21
CA SER A 58 13.47 -26.21 -7.30
C SER A 58 13.96 -25.97 -5.86
N MET A 59 14.32 -24.74 -5.50
CA MET A 59 14.63 -24.31 -4.12
C MET A 59 13.57 -23.31 -3.66
N GLY A 60 13.93 -22.04 -3.39
CA GLY A 60 12.99 -21.00 -3.03
C GLY A 60 12.05 -20.55 -4.15
N GLN A 61 12.26 -20.99 -5.40
CA GLN A 61 11.33 -20.79 -6.51
C GLN A 61 10.56 -22.08 -6.80
N SER A 62 9.25 -22.01 -6.65
CA SER A 62 8.29 -23.07 -6.95
C SER A 62 8.01 -23.21 -8.45
N ARG A 63 7.27 -24.25 -8.79
CA ARG A 63 6.71 -24.50 -10.13
C ARG A 63 5.37 -23.81 -10.37
N VAL A 64 4.76 -23.24 -9.34
CA VAL A 64 3.48 -22.53 -9.42
C VAL A 64 3.63 -21.34 -10.36
N THR A 65 2.86 -21.36 -11.44
CA THR A 65 2.85 -20.31 -12.46
C THR A 65 2.07 -19.08 -12.00
N ARG A 66 2.24 -17.97 -12.70
CA ARG A 66 1.39 -16.79 -12.51
C ARG A 66 -0.09 -17.12 -12.68
N ALA A 67 -0.44 -17.95 -13.68
CA ALA A 67 -1.82 -18.36 -13.92
C ALA A 67 -2.44 -19.10 -12.72
N GLU A 68 -1.62 -19.83 -11.96
CA GLU A 68 -2.03 -20.59 -10.78
C GLU A 68 -2.05 -19.78 -9.47
N GLY A 69 -1.45 -18.58 -9.45
CA GLY A 69 -1.52 -17.70 -8.28
C GLY A 69 -0.23 -16.99 -7.90
N ALA A 70 0.90 -17.29 -8.54
CA ALA A 70 2.17 -16.64 -8.21
C ALA A 70 2.10 -15.11 -8.42
N PRO A 71 2.71 -14.29 -7.55
CA PRO A 71 2.77 -12.85 -7.71
C PRO A 71 3.69 -12.46 -8.87
N ASP A 72 3.45 -11.28 -9.44
CA ASP A 72 4.30 -10.69 -10.49
C ASP A 72 5.65 -10.25 -9.92
N THR A 73 5.66 -9.78 -8.68
CA THR A 73 6.86 -9.31 -8.00
C THR A 73 6.79 -9.59 -6.51
N VAL A 74 7.92 -9.92 -5.90
CA VAL A 74 8.08 -9.99 -4.44
C VAL A 74 9.20 -9.05 -4.00
N ILE A 75 8.90 -8.17 -3.04
CA ILE A 75 9.90 -7.40 -2.30
C ILE A 75 10.29 -8.21 -1.06
N THR A 76 11.54 -8.68 -0.97
CA THR A 76 11.95 -9.61 0.09
C THR A 76 12.47 -8.91 1.34
N GLY A 77 12.03 -9.37 2.52
CA GLY A 77 12.55 -9.01 3.84
C GLY A 77 12.58 -7.52 4.17
N ALA A 78 11.63 -6.74 3.65
CA ALA A 78 11.52 -5.32 3.91
C ALA A 78 10.97 -5.04 5.31
N VAL A 79 11.45 -3.97 5.94
CA VAL A 79 10.79 -3.40 7.13
C VAL A 79 9.67 -2.50 6.66
N VAL A 80 8.44 -2.96 6.80
CA VAL A 80 7.22 -2.20 6.49
C VAL A 80 6.92 -1.26 7.65
N LEU A 81 6.98 0.04 7.37
CA LEU A 81 6.61 1.10 8.29
C LEU A 81 5.30 1.73 7.81
N ASP A 82 4.23 1.51 8.57
CA ASP A 82 2.91 2.06 8.26
C ASP A 82 2.16 2.45 9.55
N HIS A 83 1.05 3.16 9.40
CA HIS A 83 0.27 3.71 10.51
C HIS A 83 -0.29 2.64 11.46
N TRP A 84 -0.45 1.40 10.99
CA TRP A 84 -0.97 0.28 11.79
C TRP A 84 0.15 -0.52 12.48
N GLY A 85 1.42 -0.34 12.11
CA GLY A 85 2.52 -1.09 12.72
C GLY A 85 3.84 -1.04 11.96
N ILE A 86 4.85 -1.64 12.59
CA ILE A 86 6.23 -1.70 12.11
C ILE A 86 6.65 -3.17 12.09
N VAL A 87 6.59 -3.80 10.92
CA VAL A 87 6.81 -5.25 10.78
C VAL A 87 7.83 -5.55 9.71
N LYS A 88 8.52 -6.67 9.82
CA LYS A 88 9.32 -7.21 8.73
C LYS A 88 8.53 -8.25 7.95
N ALA A 89 8.51 -8.15 6.63
CA ALA A 89 7.79 -9.09 5.78
C ALA A 89 8.34 -9.12 4.35
N ASP A 90 8.07 -10.21 3.66
CA ASP A 90 8.04 -10.24 2.20
C ASP A 90 6.71 -9.67 1.72
N VAL A 91 6.74 -8.88 0.64
CA VAL A 91 5.56 -8.19 0.10
C VAL A 91 5.32 -8.60 -1.34
N GLY A 92 4.16 -9.19 -1.59
CA GLY A 92 3.76 -9.65 -2.92
C GLY A 92 2.99 -8.58 -3.68
N ILE A 93 3.25 -8.49 -4.98
CA ILE A 93 2.58 -7.59 -5.91
C ILE A 93 2.04 -8.40 -7.08
N ARG A 94 0.77 -8.21 -7.41
CA ARG A 94 0.13 -8.79 -8.59
C ARG A 94 -0.88 -7.82 -9.18
N ASP A 95 -0.88 -7.68 -10.50
CA ASP A 95 -1.78 -6.78 -11.22
C ASP A 95 -1.74 -5.34 -10.66
N GLY A 96 -0.55 -4.89 -10.25
CA GLY A 96 -0.30 -3.59 -9.65
C GLY A 96 -0.86 -3.39 -8.23
N ARG A 97 -1.24 -4.47 -7.53
CA ARG A 97 -1.79 -4.44 -6.17
C ARG A 97 -0.95 -5.27 -5.21
N ILE A 98 -0.89 -4.84 -3.95
CA ILE A 98 -0.33 -5.65 -2.87
C ILE A 98 -1.26 -6.86 -2.65
N THR A 99 -0.71 -8.06 -2.74
CA THR A 99 -1.47 -9.32 -2.54
C THR A 99 -1.37 -9.83 -1.12
N ALA A 100 -0.20 -9.71 -0.49
CA ALA A 100 0.06 -10.23 0.85
C ALA A 100 1.32 -9.60 1.47
N LEU A 101 1.38 -9.61 2.80
CA LEU A 101 2.56 -9.36 3.61
C LEU A 101 2.79 -10.61 4.47
N GLY A 102 3.94 -11.27 4.33
CA GLY A 102 4.17 -12.57 4.97
C GLY A 102 5.53 -13.15 4.67
N LYS A 103 5.60 -14.48 4.62
CA LYS A 103 6.77 -15.25 4.17
C LYS A 103 6.58 -15.66 2.72
N ALA A 104 7.52 -15.29 1.87
CA ALA A 104 7.61 -15.74 0.49
C ALA A 104 8.56 -16.94 0.35
N GLY A 105 8.40 -17.69 -0.73
CA GLY A 105 9.27 -18.82 -1.04
C GLY A 105 8.54 -19.93 -1.80
N ASN A 106 9.02 -21.15 -1.60
CA ASN A 106 8.45 -22.34 -2.20
C ASN A 106 7.81 -23.24 -1.12
N PRO A 107 6.48 -23.45 -1.13
CA PRO A 107 5.82 -24.29 -0.13
C PRO A 107 6.21 -25.77 -0.23
N ASP A 108 6.81 -26.21 -1.34
CA ASP A 108 7.26 -27.59 -1.51
C ASP A 108 8.51 -27.91 -0.67
N THR A 109 9.28 -26.87 -0.28
CA THR A 109 10.57 -27.02 0.40
C THR A 109 10.73 -26.18 1.66
N MET A 110 9.83 -25.22 1.90
CA MET A 110 9.92 -24.26 3.00
C MET A 110 8.61 -24.21 3.78
N ASP A 111 8.71 -24.17 5.10
CA ASP A 111 7.54 -24.08 5.97
C ASP A 111 6.99 -22.66 6.09
N GLY A 112 5.66 -22.55 6.21
CA GLY A 112 4.98 -21.30 6.53
C GLY A 112 4.92 -20.27 5.40
N VAL A 113 5.20 -20.66 4.15
CA VAL A 113 5.03 -19.81 2.98
C VAL A 113 3.56 -19.40 2.82
N HIS A 114 3.31 -18.09 2.66
CA HIS A 114 1.96 -17.59 2.49
C HIS A 114 1.43 -17.94 1.09
N PRO A 115 0.16 -18.38 0.92
CA PRO A 115 -0.38 -18.79 -0.39
C PRO A 115 -0.29 -17.71 -1.48
N GLY A 116 -0.41 -16.44 -1.10
CA GLY A 116 -0.25 -15.28 -2.00
C GLY A 116 1.19 -14.82 -2.25
N LEU A 117 2.20 -15.53 -1.71
CA LEU A 117 3.63 -15.20 -1.79
C LEU A 117 4.49 -16.39 -2.29
N VAL A 118 3.86 -17.36 -2.94
CA VAL A 118 4.59 -18.45 -3.59
C VAL A 118 5.39 -17.88 -4.77
N ILE A 119 6.71 -17.96 -4.71
CA ILE A 119 7.59 -17.44 -5.76
C ILE A 119 7.56 -18.42 -6.94
N GLY A 120 7.06 -17.97 -8.08
CA GLY A 120 6.96 -18.75 -9.31
C GLY A 120 8.05 -18.41 -10.33
N PRO A 121 8.07 -19.08 -11.50
CA PRO A 121 9.03 -18.80 -12.57
C PRO A 121 8.86 -17.42 -13.23
N GLU A 122 7.69 -16.78 -13.05
CA GLU A 122 7.36 -15.46 -13.60
C GLU A 122 7.44 -14.34 -12.54
N THR A 123 7.88 -14.65 -11.33
CA THR A 123 7.96 -13.69 -10.22
C THR A 123 9.30 -12.95 -10.25
N GLU A 124 9.26 -11.63 -10.39
CA GLU A 124 10.44 -10.77 -10.25
C GLU A 124 10.76 -10.52 -8.77
N ILE A 125 12.04 -10.36 -8.43
CA ILE A 125 12.49 -10.12 -7.05
C ILE A 125 13.12 -8.75 -6.89
N ILE A 126 12.61 -7.99 -5.92
CA ILE A 126 13.22 -6.75 -5.45
C ILE A 126 13.80 -6.99 -4.05
N ALA A 127 15.09 -6.76 -3.86
CA ALA A 127 15.73 -6.93 -2.56
C ALA A 127 15.34 -5.79 -1.60
N GLY A 128 14.45 -6.09 -0.65
CA GLY A 128 14.04 -5.19 0.43
C GLY A 128 14.83 -5.35 1.72
N ASN A 129 15.66 -6.39 1.83
CA ASN A 129 16.49 -6.66 3.01
C ASN A 129 17.34 -5.43 3.39
N GLY A 130 17.21 -4.98 4.64
CA GLY A 130 17.89 -3.78 5.14
C GLY A 130 17.33 -2.45 4.62
N LYS A 131 16.16 -2.46 3.98
CA LYS A 131 15.42 -1.26 3.53
C LYS A 131 14.12 -1.10 4.31
N ILE A 132 13.63 0.14 4.36
CA ILE A 132 12.31 0.46 4.88
C ILE A 132 11.36 0.65 3.69
N LEU A 133 10.18 0.04 3.76
CA LEU A 133 9.10 0.18 2.79
C LEU A 133 7.95 0.96 3.44
N THR A 134 7.48 1.99 2.75
CA THR A 134 6.33 2.82 3.16
C THR A 134 5.32 2.92 2.02
N ALA A 135 4.09 3.31 2.35
CA ALA A 135 3.15 3.78 1.34
C ALA A 135 3.68 5.07 0.69
N GLY A 136 3.36 5.27 -0.59
CA GLY A 136 3.66 6.54 -1.27
C GLY A 136 2.89 7.70 -0.65
N ALA A 137 3.57 8.82 -0.44
CA ALA A 137 2.97 9.97 0.24
C ALA A 137 1.88 10.65 -0.64
N ILE A 138 0.90 11.24 0.03
CA ILE A 138 -0.23 11.95 -0.59
C ILE A 138 -0.18 13.41 -0.16
N ASP A 139 -0.02 14.31 -1.12
CA ASP A 139 -0.16 15.75 -0.88
C ASP A 139 -1.56 16.21 -1.33
N THR A 140 -2.29 16.81 -0.39
CA THR A 140 -3.66 17.27 -0.59
C THR A 140 -3.78 18.76 -0.89
N HIS A 141 -2.66 19.49 -0.87
CA HIS A 141 -2.65 20.94 -1.05
C HIS A 141 -1.58 21.39 -2.06
N VAL A 142 -1.65 20.84 -3.27
CA VAL A 142 -0.69 21.17 -4.33
C VAL A 142 -1.21 22.30 -5.19
N HIS A 143 -0.41 23.36 -5.32
CA HIS A 143 -0.62 24.37 -6.34
C HIS A 143 0.12 23.96 -7.62
N PHE A 144 -0.63 23.62 -8.69
CA PHE A 144 -0.04 23.31 -10.00
C PHE A 144 0.41 24.58 -10.74
N ILE A 145 1.59 25.07 -10.35
CA ILE A 145 2.26 26.23 -10.93
C ILE A 145 2.99 25.82 -12.22
N CYS A 146 3.73 24.71 -12.18
CA CYS A 146 4.49 24.21 -13.32
C CYS A 146 4.57 22.67 -13.35
N PRO A 147 4.71 22.03 -14.53
CA PRO A 147 4.76 20.58 -14.64
C PRO A 147 5.96 19.94 -13.94
N GLN A 148 7.07 20.67 -13.79
CA GLN A 148 8.29 20.20 -13.11
C GLN A 148 8.07 19.82 -11.65
N GLN A 149 7.01 20.35 -11.01
CA GLN A 149 6.63 19.96 -9.65
C GLN A 149 6.32 18.45 -9.54
N ALA A 150 5.87 17.81 -10.63
CA ALA A 150 5.60 16.38 -10.64
C ALA A 150 6.87 15.55 -10.46
N ASP A 151 7.98 15.98 -11.08
CA ASP A 151 9.27 15.27 -10.98
C ASP A 151 9.85 15.39 -9.57
N GLU A 152 9.81 16.60 -8.99
CA GLU A 152 10.24 16.85 -7.61
C GLU A 152 9.40 16.08 -6.59
N ALA A 153 8.08 16.03 -6.80
CA ALA A 153 7.19 15.25 -5.96
C ALA A 153 7.51 13.76 -6.03
N LEU A 154 7.69 13.21 -7.23
CA LEU A 154 8.03 11.80 -7.38
C LEU A 154 9.38 11.46 -6.73
N ALA A 155 10.39 12.32 -6.91
CA ALA A 155 11.72 12.14 -6.34
C ALA A 155 11.74 12.16 -4.80
N SER A 156 10.81 12.91 -4.18
CA SER A 156 10.64 12.99 -2.72
C SER A 156 9.71 11.92 -2.13
N GLY A 157 9.18 11.00 -2.95
CA GLY A 157 8.32 9.90 -2.52
C GLY A 157 6.82 10.21 -2.51
N LEU A 158 6.39 11.36 -3.05
CA LEU A 158 4.98 11.66 -3.30
C LEU A 158 4.49 10.90 -4.54
N ARG A 159 3.37 10.20 -4.40
CA ARG A 159 2.76 9.40 -5.49
C ARG A 159 1.37 9.87 -5.92
N ARG A 160 0.68 10.67 -5.09
CA ARG A 160 -0.62 11.28 -5.44
C ARG A 160 -0.64 12.77 -5.14
N HIS A 161 -1.29 13.49 -6.05
CA HIS A 161 -1.66 14.90 -5.88
C HIS A 161 -3.17 15.05 -5.84
N HIS A 162 -3.65 15.76 -4.84
CA HIS A 162 -4.98 16.36 -4.85
C HIS A 162 -4.85 17.88 -5.03
N ASP A 163 -5.57 18.41 -6.01
CA ASP A 163 -5.57 19.84 -6.33
C ASP A 163 -6.95 20.42 -6.10
N ASP A 164 -6.97 21.57 -5.41
CA ASP A 164 -8.16 22.36 -5.11
C ASP A 164 -8.39 23.54 -6.06
N ARG A 165 -7.51 23.79 -7.04
CA ARG A 165 -7.64 24.95 -7.94
C ARG A 165 -7.27 24.67 -9.39
N ARG A 166 -8.27 24.79 -10.28
CA ARG A 166 -8.03 24.94 -11.73
C ARG A 166 -7.03 26.09 -11.96
N ARG A 167 -5.86 25.73 -12.51
CA ARG A 167 -4.83 26.57 -13.16
C ARG A 167 -5.06 28.07 -12.97
N HIS A 168 -4.28 28.69 -12.10
CA HIS A 168 -4.06 30.13 -12.09
C HIS A 168 -3.55 30.56 -13.48
N ARG A 169 -4.44 31.04 -14.34
CA ARG A 169 -4.07 32.01 -15.35
C ARG A 169 -4.11 33.37 -14.64
N THR A 170 -2.91 33.94 -14.51
CA THR A 170 -2.52 35.27 -14.01
C THR A 170 -2.59 35.51 -12.49
N GLY A 171 -1.48 36.07 -11.98
CA GLY A 171 -1.24 36.43 -10.57
C GLY A 171 -0.02 35.69 -10.01
N ARG A 172 1.21 36.11 -10.35
CA ARG A 172 2.41 35.67 -9.64
C ARG A 172 2.30 36.16 -8.21
N GLY A 173 2.16 35.25 -7.25
CA GLY A 173 1.99 35.61 -5.85
C GLY A 173 0.64 36.26 -5.57
N GLN A 174 0.16 36.02 -4.36
CA GLN A 174 -0.89 36.73 -3.62
C GLN A 174 -1.57 37.94 -4.34
N GLN A 175 -2.91 37.87 -4.48
CA GLN A 175 -3.89 38.96 -4.66
C GLN A 175 -3.63 40.05 -5.73
N GLY A 176 -4.61 40.24 -6.63
CA GLY A 176 -4.69 41.40 -7.51
C GLY A 176 -5.57 41.15 -8.74
N ASP A 177 -6.85 41.50 -8.63
CA ASP A 177 -7.78 41.55 -9.76
C ASP A 177 -7.32 42.59 -10.80
N HIS A 178 -7.37 42.26 -12.08
CA HIS A 178 -7.86 43.13 -13.17
C HIS A 178 -8.09 42.36 -14.47
N HIS A 179 -9.27 42.59 -15.06
CA HIS A 179 -9.85 41.91 -16.22
C HIS A 179 -9.17 42.25 -17.56
N HIS A 180 -9.00 41.25 -18.44
CA HIS A 180 -9.16 41.43 -19.89
C HIS A 180 -9.45 40.10 -20.63
N PRO A 181 -10.54 39.97 -21.43
CA PRO A 181 -11.02 38.67 -21.91
C PRO A 181 -10.69 38.40 -23.38
N ARG A 182 -9.42 38.20 -23.78
CA ARG A 182 -9.10 37.72 -25.15
C ARG A 182 -7.81 36.91 -25.21
N ARG A 183 -7.88 35.59 -24.98
CA ARG A 183 -6.94 34.56 -25.51
C ARG A 183 -7.44 33.14 -25.16
N LEU A 184 -8.62 32.82 -25.71
CA LEU A 184 -9.20 31.48 -25.78
C LEU A 184 -8.99 30.94 -27.21
N ALA A 185 -7.74 30.61 -27.55
CA ALA A 185 -7.47 29.74 -28.70
C ALA A 185 -6.03 29.22 -28.60
N ARG A 186 -5.88 27.91 -28.79
CA ARG A 186 -4.63 27.16 -29.05
C ARG A 186 -3.80 26.78 -27.82
N ARG A 187 -4.14 25.66 -27.19
CA ARG A 187 -3.25 24.49 -27.03
C ARG A 187 -4.11 23.22 -26.92
N PRO A 188 -3.77 22.13 -27.63
CA PRO A 188 -4.50 20.87 -27.55
C PRO A 188 -4.35 20.25 -26.17
N ASP A 189 -5.28 19.38 -25.80
CA ASP A 189 -5.25 18.55 -24.61
C ASP A 189 -3.89 17.85 -24.48
N ALA A 190 -2.98 18.44 -23.70
CA ALA A 190 -1.81 17.73 -23.21
C ALA A 190 -2.35 16.71 -22.21
N GLY A 191 -2.52 15.48 -22.70
CA GLY A 191 -3.02 14.33 -21.97
C GLY A 191 -2.35 14.22 -20.61
N VAL A 192 -3.17 14.01 -19.60
CA VAL A 192 -2.73 13.67 -18.23
C VAL A 192 -2.24 12.21 -18.17
N ASP A 193 -2.20 11.52 -19.32
CA ASP A 193 -1.99 10.08 -19.48
C ASP A 193 -0.50 9.66 -19.44
N GLY A 194 0.42 10.61 -19.27
CA GLY A 194 1.87 10.37 -19.30
C GLY A 194 2.62 10.54 -17.99
N LEU A 195 1.97 10.95 -16.89
CA LEU A 195 2.65 11.16 -15.60
C LEU A 195 2.45 9.95 -14.66
N PRO A 196 3.51 9.37 -14.08
CA PRO A 196 3.43 8.19 -13.22
C PRO A 196 2.78 8.44 -11.83
N ALA A 197 2.21 9.62 -11.62
CA ALA A 197 1.57 10.06 -10.38
C ALA A 197 0.05 10.16 -10.57
N GLY A 198 -0.73 9.56 -9.67
CA GLY A 198 -2.18 9.59 -9.73
C GLY A 198 -2.74 10.97 -9.38
N GLN A 199 -3.25 11.71 -10.36
CA GLN A 199 -3.84 13.04 -10.13
C GLN A 199 -5.36 12.97 -10.01
N ARG A 200 -5.96 13.65 -9.02
CA ARG A 200 -7.42 13.88 -8.95
C ARG A 200 -7.69 15.35 -8.63
N ARG A 201 -8.63 15.96 -9.35
CA ARG A 201 -9.07 17.36 -9.20
C ARG A 201 -10.34 17.44 -8.37
N THR A 202 -10.43 18.36 -7.40
CA THR A 202 -11.71 18.67 -6.72
C THR A 202 -12.50 19.74 -7.48
N PRO A 203 -13.84 19.75 -7.34
CA PRO A 203 -14.66 20.91 -7.70
C PRO A 203 -14.47 22.05 -6.68
N ARG A 204 -14.48 23.29 -7.18
CA ARG A 204 -14.33 24.53 -6.39
C ARG A 204 -15.41 24.61 -5.29
N GLN A 205 -15.03 24.78 -4.03
CA GLN A 205 -15.93 25.42 -3.05
C GLN A 205 -15.81 26.94 -3.25
N GLY A 206 -16.85 27.54 -3.81
CA GLY A 206 -16.91 28.99 -3.94
C GLY A 206 -16.99 29.64 -2.56
N GLN A 207 -16.07 30.54 -2.25
CA GLN A 207 -16.27 31.57 -1.22
C GLN A 207 -17.29 32.57 -1.76
N HIS A 208 -18.56 32.17 -1.74
CA HIS A 208 -19.68 33.08 -1.92
C HIS A 208 -20.32 33.27 -0.55
N HIS A 209 -20.55 34.54 -0.19
CA HIS A 209 -21.47 34.90 0.88
C HIS A 209 -22.69 33.97 0.84
N LEU A 210 -23.00 33.32 1.96
CA LEU A 210 -24.13 32.41 2.11
C LEU A 210 -25.41 33.06 1.57
N PRO A 211 -26.13 32.36 0.68
CA PRO A 211 -27.49 32.02 1.09
C PRO A 211 -27.77 30.53 0.89
N ARG A 212 -28.30 29.94 1.98
CA ARG A 212 -29.10 28.71 2.11
C ARG A 212 -28.69 27.50 1.24
N LEU A 213 -28.17 26.49 1.92
CA LEU A 213 -27.99 25.12 1.42
C LEU A 213 -29.35 24.49 1.06
N ASP A 214 -29.73 24.51 -0.22
CA ASP A 214 -30.68 23.54 -0.76
C ASP A 214 -29.92 22.28 -1.19
N ALA A 215 -29.92 21.30 -0.30
CA ALA A 215 -29.38 19.98 -0.56
C ALA A 215 -30.29 19.24 -1.56
N ARG A 216 -29.82 19.10 -2.81
CA ARG A 216 -30.26 18.01 -3.70
C ARG A 216 -29.04 17.15 -4.07
N PRO A 217 -28.82 15.99 -3.41
CA PRO A 217 -27.84 15.05 -3.91
C PRO A 217 -28.35 14.40 -5.20
N ALA A 218 -27.53 14.46 -6.25
CA ALA A 218 -27.76 13.77 -7.50
C ALA A 218 -27.99 12.27 -7.26
N ALA A 219 -28.97 11.70 -7.94
CA ALA A 219 -29.37 10.31 -7.83
C ALA A 219 -28.22 9.36 -8.24
N GLY A 220 -27.57 8.78 -7.24
CA GLY A 220 -26.70 7.61 -7.35
C GLY A 220 -27.26 6.49 -6.48
N ARG A 221 -27.54 5.33 -7.08
CA ARG A 221 -28.15 4.14 -6.48
C ARG A 221 -27.54 3.81 -5.10
N ARG A 222 -28.38 3.77 -4.06
CA ARG A 222 -28.02 3.22 -2.73
C ARG A 222 -28.02 1.69 -2.77
N PRO A 223 -27.04 1.00 -2.15
CA PRO A 223 -27.15 -0.42 -1.83
C PRO A 223 -28.22 -0.63 -0.75
N ARG A 224 -29.04 -1.68 -0.89
CA ARG A 224 -30.06 -2.07 0.10
C ARG A 224 -29.37 -2.56 1.38
N LEU A 225 -29.51 -1.79 2.46
CA LEU A 225 -29.23 -2.25 3.82
C LEU A 225 -30.44 -3.08 4.29
N GLN A 226 -30.24 -4.33 4.69
CA GLN A 226 -31.24 -5.11 5.43
C GLN A 226 -31.31 -4.56 6.86
N ASP A 227 -32.52 -4.24 7.32
CA ASP A 227 -32.78 -3.71 8.66
C ASP A 227 -32.81 -4.86 9.70
N PRO A 228 -32.01 -4.78 10.77
CA PRO A 228 -32.09 -5.67 11.93
C PRO A 228 -32.96 -5.01 13.02
N ARG A 229 -34.23 -5.47 13.16
CA ARG A 229 -34.98 -5.63 14.42
C ARG A 229 -36.49 -5.76 14.17
N GLY A 230 -36.98 -7.00 14.23
CA GLY A 230 -38.41 -7.31 14.41
C GLY A 230 -38.57 -8.30 15.56
N LEU A 231 -38.65 -7.79 16.80
CA LEU A 231 -39.03 -8.56 17.98
C LEU A 231 -40.54 -8.48 18.17
N GLY A 232 -41.18 -9.64 18.30
CA GLY A 232 -42.39 -9.80 19.10
C GLY A 232 -43.56 -10.50 18.42
N ARG A 233 -43.72 -11.81 18.66
CA ARG A 233 -44.83 -12.39 19.46
C ARG A 233 -44.84 -13.93 19.38
N HIS A 234 -44.68 -14.57 20.54
CA HIS A 234 -44.99 -15.98 20.78
C HIS A 234 -46.50 -16.27 20.67
N PRO A 235 -46.87 -17.53 20.42
CA PRO A 235 -47.86 -18.17 21.27
C PRO A 235 -47.32 -19.44 21.95
N ARG A 236 -47.86 -19.67 23.15
CA ARG A 236 -47.63 -20.79 24.06
C ARG A 236 -48.22 -22.09 23.48
N GLY A 237 -47.56 -23.23 23.70
CA GLY A 237 -48.13 -24.54 23.40
C GLY A 237 -47.17 -25.70 23.70
N ALA A 238 -47.37 -26.31 24.87
CA ALA A 238 -46.61 -27.42 25.47
C ALA A 238 -46.26 -28.62 24.57
N ARG A 239 -45.09 -29.24 24.81
CA ARG A 239 -44.99 -30.65 25.26
C ARG A 239 -43.56 -30.99 25.75
N ARG A 240 -43.53 -31.74 26.85
CA ARG A 240 -42.38 -32.19 27.65
C ARG A 240 -41.64 -33.37 26.97
N LEU A 241 -40.29 -33.38 27.10
CA LEU A 241 -39.31 -34.45 27.45
C LEU A 241 -39.59 -35.95 27.13
N PRO A 242 -38.58 -36.87 27.16
CA PRO A 242 -37.15 -36.69 27.48
C PRO A 242 -36.12 -37.39 26.55
N ASP A 243 -34.87 -36.94 26.72
CA ASP A 243 -33.58 -37.64 26.77
C ASP A 243 -33.47 -39.10 26.28
N ARG A 244 -32.42 -39.34 25.48
CA ARG A 244 -31.42 -40.38 25.75
C ARG A 244 -30.20 -40.29 24.81
N LEU A 245 -29.03 -40.32 25.47
CA LEU A 245 -27.67 -40.71 25.05
C LEU A 245 -26.88 -39.77 24.14
#